data_AF-A0A5S4T5S2-F1
#
_entry.id   AF-A0A5S4T5S2-F1
#
_cell.length_a   1.000
_cell.length_b   1.000
_cell.length_c   1.000
_cell.angle_alpha   90.00
_cell.angle_beta   90.00
_cell.angle_gamma   90.00
#
_symmetry.space_group_name_H-M   'P 1'
#
loop_
_entity.id
_entity.type
_entity.pdbx_description
1 polymer ?
#
loop_
_entity_poly.entity_id
_entity_poly.type
_entity_poly.pdbx_seq_one_letter_code
_entity_poly.pdbx_strand_id
1 'polypeptide(L)'
;MTTTEQDLALTPLRGKSGKAYKGTYPNGECVFIKLNTTPILPALAKEQIAPQLLWAKRMGNGDMMSAQEWLDGRTLTKEDMNSKQIVHILLRLHKSKKLVNQLLQLNYKIENP
;
A
#
# COMPACT_ATOMS: atom_id res chain seq x y z
N MET A 1 -11.62 -22.71 -13.21
CA MET A 1 -12.23 -22.36 -11.92
C MET A 1 -12.24 -20.85 -11.83
N THR A 2 -13.35 -20.22 -12.19
CA THR A 2 -13.54 -18.77 -12.07
C THR A 2 -13.99 -18.49 -10.64
N THR A 3 -13.05 -18.16 -9.77
CA THR A 3 -13.36 -17.75 -8.39
C THR A 3 -14.11 -16.42 -8.47
N THR A 4 -15.42 -16.47 -8.34
CA THR A 4 -16.29 -15.30 -8.26
C THR A 4 -15.84 -14.47 -7.05
N GLU A 5 -15.36 -13.26 -7.29
CA GLU A 5 -14.91 -12.27 -6.29
C GLU A 5 -16.00 -11.81 -5.30
N GLN A 6 -17.16 -12.47 -5.29
CA GLN A 6 -18.37 -12.06 -4.59
C GLN A 6 -18.33 -12.31 -3.07
N ASP A 7 -17.35 -13.07 -2.59
CA ASP A 7 -17.28 -13.49 -1.18
C ASP A 7 -16.02 -12.99 -0.44
N LEU A 8 -15.48 -11.83 -0.83
CA LEU A 8 -14.36 -11.21 -0.10
C LEU A 8 -14.88 -10.56 1.21
N ALA A 9 -14.61 -11.18 2.35
CA ALA A 9 -14.97 -10.62 3.66
C ALA A 9 -13.98 -9.53 4.08
N LEU A 10 -14.48 -8.32 4.33
CA LEU A 10 -13.65 -7.17 4.74
C LEU A 10 -13.71 -6.94 6.25
N THR A 11 -12.56 -7.03 6.91
CA THR A 11 -12.40 -6.68 8.32
C THR A 11 -11.63 -5.37 8.44
N PRO A 12 -12.17 -4.31 9.08
CA PRO A 12 -11.47 -3.03 9.17
C PRO A 12 -10.18 -3.14 9.97
N LEU A 13 -9.14 -2.46 9.50
CA LEU A 13 -7.85 -2.36 10.18
C LEU A 13 -7.75 -1.07 10.98
N ARG A 14 -6.99 -1.10 12.07
CA ARG A 14 -6.70 0.09 12.88
C ARG A 14 -5.92 1.11 12.05
N GLY A 15 -6.32 2.37 12.12
CA GLY A 15 -5.63 3.47 11.46
C GLY A 15 -6.51 4.71 11.35
N LYS A 16 -5.88 5.87 11.18
CA LYS A 16 -6.60 7.17 11.17
C LYS A 16 -7.50 7.37 9.94
N SER A 17 -7.21 6.68 8.83
CA SER A 17 -7.91 6.95 7.58
C SER A 17 -9.25 6.24 7.44
N GLY A 18 -9.56 5.23 8.27
CA GLY A 18 -10.78 4.42 8.15
C GLY A 18 -10.98 3.72 6.79
N LYS A 19 -9.92 3.55 5.99
CA LYS A 19 -9.98 3.13 4.58
C LYS A 19 -9.11 1.90 4.31
N ALA A 20 -8.72 1.16 5.35
CA ALA A 20 -7.85 0.00 5.25
C ALA A 20 -8.55 -1.21 5.89
N TYR A 21 -8.47 -2.36 5.22
CA TYR A 21 -9.16 -3.58 5.61
C TYR A 21 -8.27 -4.79 5.36
N LYS A 22 -8.45 -5.85 6.16
CA LYS A 22 -8.04 -7.20 5.82
C LYS A 22 -9.16 -7.82 4.99
N GLY A 23 -8.89 -8.13 3.73
CA GLY A 23 -9.77 -8.93 2.90
C GLY A 23 -9.46 -10.41 3.10
N THR A 24 -10.49 -11.22 3.35
CA THR A 24 -10.35 -12.69 3.48
C THR A 24 -11.20 -13.36 2.41
N TYR A 25 -10.56 -14.13 1.54
CA TYR A 25 -11.23 -14.94 0.53
C TYR A 25 -11.86 -16.20 1.15
N PRO A 26 -12.83 -16.84 0.50
CA PRO A 26 -13.48 -18.06 1.01
C PRO A 26 -12.53 -19.23 1.28
N ASN A 27 -11.42 -19.29 0.54
CA ASN A 27 -10.37 -20.30 0.73
C ASN A 27 -9.43 -19.99 1.91
N GLY A 28 -9.65 -18.89 2.64
CA GLY A 28 -8.85 -18.44 3.77
C GLY A 28 -7.68 -17.53 3.42
N GLU A 29 -7.40 -17.31 2.14
CA GLU A 29 -6.34 -16.40 1.72
C GLU A 29 -6.65 -14.95 2.12
N CYS A 30 -5.62 -14.24 2.55
CA CYS A 30 -5.75 -12.88 3.07
C CYS A 30 -5.06 -11.89 2.13
N VAL A 31 -5.67 -10.71 1.97
CA VAL A 31 -5.10 -9.58 1.23
C VAL A 31 -5.28 -8.29 2.01
N PHE A 32 -4.36 -7.35 1.82
CA PHE A 32 -4.54 -6.00 2.33
C PHE A 32 -5.36 -5.17 1.35
N ILE A 33 -6.48 -4.62 1.81
CA ILE A 33 -7.38 -3.79 1.02
C ILE A 33 -7.26 -2.33 1.44
N LYS A 34 -7.12 -1.45 0.47
CA LYS A 34 -7.16 0.01 0.66
C LYS A 34 -8.18 0.66 -0.26
N LEU A 35 -9.02 1.53 0.30
CA LEU A 35 -9.94 2.39 -0.44
C LEU A 35 -9.32 3.75 -0.71
N ASN A 36 -9.55 4.25 -1.93
CA ASN A 36 -9.16 5.56 -2.43
C ASN A 36 -7.67 5.83 -2.23
N THR A 37 -6.84 4.87 -2.63
CA THR A 37 -5.39 4.95 -2.54
C THR A 37 -4.83 5.97 -3.53
N THR A 38 -3.75 6.65 -3.11
CA THR A 38 -3.04 7.61 -3.96
C THR A 38 -2.49 6.91 -5.22
N PRO A 39 -2.56 7.56 -6.41
CA PRO A 39 -2.11 6.97 -7.69
C PRO A 39 -0.66 6.48 -7.75
N ILE A 40 0.18 6.83 -6.78
CA ILE A 40 1.60 6.43 -6.73
C ILE A 40 1.83 4.98 -6.26
N LEU A 41 0.83 4.31 -5.68
CA LEU A 41 1.02 2.99 -5.08
C LEU A 41 1.66 1.93 -6.02
N PRO A 42 1.26 1.81 -7.30
CA PRO A 42 1.90 0.86 -8.23
C PRO A 42 3.39 1.15 -8.44
N ALA A 43 3.75 2.44 -8.47
CA ALA A 43 5.11 2.92 -8.60
C ALA A 43 5.97 2.55 -7.38
N LEU A 44 5.43 2.73 -6.17
CA LEU A 44 6.07 2.30 -4.91
C LEU A 44 6.27 0.79 -4.85
N ALA A 45 5.29 0.02 -5.31
CA ALA A 45 5.37 -1.43 -5.34
C ALA A 45 6.46 -1.93 -6.30
N LYS A 46 6.58 -1.32 -7.49
CA LYS A 46 7.62 -1.64 -8.47
C LYS A 46 9.03 -1.38 -7.95
N GLU A 47 9.21 -0.37 -7.10
CA GLU A 47 10.47 -0.09 -6.43
C GLU A 47 10.70 -0.90 -5.15
N GLN A 48 9.85 -1.89 -4.86
CA GLN A 48 9.91 -2.75 -3.67
C GLN A 48 9.87 -1.97 -2.34
N ILE A 49 9.20 -0.82 -2.36
CA ILE A 49 9.00 0.04 -1.18
C ILE A 49 7.65 -0.25 -0.52
N ALA A 50 6.65 -0.58 -1.33
CA ALA A 50 5.36 -1.08 -0.88
C ALA A 50 5.18 -2.55 -1.29
N PRO A 51 4.32 -3.32 -0.60
CA PRO A 51 3.95 -4.66 -1.04
C PRO A 51 3.34 -4.65 -2.44
N GLN A 52 3.45 -5.77 -3.15
CA GLN A 52 2.97 -5.88 -4.53
C GLN A 52 1.48 -5.59 -4.63
N LEU A 53 1.09 -4.80 -5.64
CA LEU A 53 -0.31 -4.58 -6.00
C LEU A 53 -0.80 -5.82 -6.76
N LEU A 54 -1.80 -6.51 -6.20
CA LEU A 54 -2.42 -7.67 -6.83
C LEU A 54 -3.45 -7.23 -7.87
N TRP A 55 -4.29 -6.27 -7.51
CA TRP A 55 -5.27 -5.66 -8.39
C TRP A 55 -5.72 -4.30 -7.88
N ALA A 56 -6.27 -3.49 -8.78
CA ALA A 56 -7.00 -2.27 -8.45
C ALA A 56 -8.24 -2.18 -9.33
N LYS A 57 -9.39 -1.88 -8.73
CA LYS A 57 -10.67 -1.75 -9.43
C LYS A 57 -11.44 -0.52 -8.99
N ARG A 58 -12.23 0.02 -9.92
CA ARG A 58 -13.21 1.07 -9.63
C ARG A 58 -14.52 0.41 -9.23
N MET A 59 -15.08 0.81 -8.11
CA MET A 59 -16.36 0.34 -7.60
C MET A 59 -17.51 1.11 -8.26
N GLY A 60 -18.73 0.56 -8.22
CA GLY A 60 -19.91 1.17 -8.84
C GLY A 60 -20.27 2.55 -8.28
N ASN A 61 -19.86 2.85 -7.05
CA ASN A 61 -20.01 4.16 -6.41
C ASN A 61 -18.92 5.17 -6.80
N GLY A 62 -17.98 4.78 -7.66
CA GLY A 62 -16.87 5.62 -8.12
C GLY A 62 -15.59 5.51 -7.29
N ASP A 63 -15.62 4.89 -6.10
CA ASP A 63 -14.43 4.69 -5.28
C ASP A 63 -13.41 3.76 -5.95
N MET A 64 -12.13 3.94 -5.63
CA MET A 64 -11.08 3.03 -6.05
C MET A 64 -10.72 2.07 -4.93
N MET A 65 -10.74 0.77 -5.20
CA MET A 65 -10.34 -0.28 -4.27
C MET A 65 -9.09 -0.97 -4.82
N SER A 66 -8.07 -1.09 -3.99
CA SER A 66 -6.82 -1.77 -4.33
C SER A 66 -6.52 -2.90 -3.35
N ALA A 67 -6.04 -4.03 -3.86
CA ALA A 67 -5.53 -5.13 -3.06
C ALA A 67 -4.02 -5.26 -3.20
N GLN A 68 -3.36 -5.45 -2.08
CA GLN A 68 -1.96 -5.80 -1.98
C GLN A 68 -1.81 -7.14 -1.26
N GLU A 69 -0.65 -7.77 -1.42
CA GLU A 69 -0.26 -8.92 -0.62
C GLU A 69 -0.46 -8.66 0.88
N TRP A 70 -1.03 -9.63 1.59
CA TRP A 70 -1.06 -9.58 3.04
C TRP A 70 0.32 -9.95 3.59
N LEU A 71 0.92 -9.04 4.34
CA LEU A 71 2.17 -9.30 5.05
C LEU A 71 1.92 -9.28 6.54
N ASP A 72 2.31 -10.36 7.21
CA ASP A 72 2.31 -10.40 8.66
C ASP A 72 3.43 -9.50 9.18
N GLY A 73 3.04 -8.49 9.95
CA GLY A 73 3.95 -7.48 10.44
C GLY A 73 3.41 -6.80 11.69
N ARG A 74 4.20 -5.87 12.20
CA ARG A 74 3.85 -5.06 13.37
C ARG A 74 4.16 -3.60 13.10
N THR A 75 3.42 -2.71 13.77
CA THR A 75 3.74 -1.29 13.79
C THR A 75 5.06 -1.06 14.51
N LEU A 76 5.90 -0.18 13.96
CA LEU A 76 7.14 0.26 14.60
C LEU A 76 6.82 1.24 15.75
N THR A 77 7.43 1.02 16.91
CA THR A 77 7.43 1.98 18.02
C THR A 77 8.48 3.07 17.78
N LYS A 78 8.53 4.07 18.66
CA LYS A 78 9.55 5.12 18.61
C LYS A 78 10.96 4.54 18.75
N GLU A 79 11.11 3.51 19.58
CA GLU A 79 12.38 2.84 19.85
C GLU A 79 12.87 2.07 18.63
N ASP A 80 11.97 1.38 17.91
CA ASP A 80 12.30 0.66 16.68
C ASP A 80 12.89 1.55 15.59
N MET A 81 12.47 2.82 15.54
CA MET A 81 12.94 3.79 14.54
C MET A 81 14.44 4.11 14.66
N ASN A 82 15.07 3.78 15.79
CA ASN A 82 16.53 3.93 15.97
C ASN A 82 17.33 2.77 15.35
N SER A 83 16.67 1.72 14.85
CA SER A 83 17.35 0.60 14.19
C SER A 83 18.06 1.05 12.91
N LYS A 84 19.33 0.64 12.76
CA LYS A 84 20.12 0.89 11.55
C LYS A 84 19.42 0.39 10.27
N GLN A 85 18.69 -0.71 10.37
CA GLN A 85 17.93 -1.26 9.24
C GLN A 85 16.84 -0.30 8.78
N ILE A 86 16.07 0.27 9.71
CA ILE A 86 14.99 1.23 9.41
C ILE A 86 15.57 2.50 8.82
N VAL A 87 16.65 3.02 9.41
CA VAL A 87 17.38 4.19 8.87
C VAL A 87 17.85 3.94 7.44
N HIS A 88 18.39 2.75 7.15
CA HIS A 88 18.83 2.40 5.80
C HIS A 88 17.66 2.33 4.80
N ILE A 89 16.52 1.76 5.19
CA ILE A 89 15.32 1.73 4.36
C ILE A 89 14.84 3.15 4.03
N LEU A 90 14.74 4.03 5.03
CA LEU A 90 14.32 5.42 4.85
C LEU A 90 15.30 6.19 3.96
N LEU A 91 16.61 5.98 4.14
CA LEU A 91 17.64 6.61 3.30
C LEU A 91 17.50 6.20 1.83
N ARG A 92 17.25 4.92 1.55
CA ARG A 92 17.01 4.43 0.18
C ARG A 92 15.75 5.07 -0.42
N LEU A 93 14.68 5.16 0.36
CA LEU A 93 13.43 5.80 -0.06
C LEU A 93 13.66 7.27 -0.43
N HIS A 94 14.30 8.04 0.46
CA HIS A 94 14.57 9.47 0.26
C HIS A 94 15.53 9.76 -0.90
N LYS A 95 16.48 8.86 -1.18
CA LYS A 95 17.46 9.03 -2.27
C LYS A 95 17.01 8.41 -3.60
N SER A 96 15.81 7.83 -3.66
CA SER A 96 15.34 7.17 -4.88
C SER A 96 14.99 8.17 -5.97
N LYS A 97 15.90 8.34 -6.94
CA LYS A 97 15.65 9.15 -8.15
C LYS A 97 14.44 8.67 -8.94
N LYS A 98 14.19 7.35 -8.93
CA LYS A 98 13.05 6.76 -9.63
C LYS A 98 11.72 7.19 -9.01
N LEU A 99 11.63 7.18 -7.67
CA LEU A 99 10.45 7.69 -6.97
C LEU A 99 10.24 9.17 -7.24
N VAL A 100 11.31 9.98 -7.20
CA VAL A 100 11.23 11.41 -7.52
C VAL A 100 10.69 11.62 -8.93
N ASN A 101 11.22 10.91 -9.93
CA ASN A 101 10.75 11.02 -11.31
C ASN A 101 9.27 10.64 -11.46
N GLN A 102 8.80 9.61 -10.76
CA GLN A 102 7.39 9.21 -10.76
C GLN A 102 6.49 10.26 -10.09
N LEU A 103 6.95 10.86 -8.98
CA LEU A 103 6.24 11.96 -8.32
C LEU A 103 6.13 13.18 -9.25
N LEU A 104 7.21 13.54 -9.95
CA LEU A 104 7.19 14.63 -10.92
C LEU A 104 6.21 14.38 -12.08
N GLN A 105 6.12 13.14 -12.57
CA GLN A 105 5.11 12.76 -13.58
C GLN A 105 3.66 12.87 -13.08
N LEU A 106 3.46 12.79 -11.76
CA LEU A 106 2.18 12.99 -11.09
C LEU A 106 1.95 14.45 -10.68
N ASN A 107 2.72 15.39 -11.23
CA ASN A 107 2.66 16.84 -10.95
C ASN A 107 2.97 17.25 -9.50
N TYR A 108 3.67 16.40 -8.74
CA TYR A 108 4.25 16.84 -7.46
C TYR A 108 5.46 17.77 -7.72
N LYS A 109 5.71 18.69 -6.78
CA LYS A 109 6.85 19.63 -6.85
C LYS A 109 7.96 19.18 -5.90
N ILE A 110 9.20 19.52 -6.26
CA ILE A 110 10.32 19.39 -5.35
C ILE A 110 10.20 20.52 -4.33
N GLU A 111 9.98 20.14 -3.09
CA GLU A 111 10.06 21.03 -1.94
C GLU A 111 11.49 20.96 -1.40
N ASN A 112 12.17 22.11 -1.35
CA ASN A 112 13.43 22.22 -0.63
C ASN A 112 13.11 22.55 0.85
N PRO A 113 13.84 21.94 1.81
CA PRO A 113 13.61 22.21 3.23
C PRO A 113 13.86 23.67 3.62
#